data_AF-A0A527WBL6-F1
#
_entry.id   AF-A0A527WBL6-F1
#
_cell.length_a   1.000
_cell.length_b   1.000
_cell.length_c   1.000
_cell.angle_alpha   90.00
_cell.angle_beta   90.00
_cell.angle_gamma   90.00
#
_symmetry.space_group_name_H-M   'P 1'
#
loop_
_entity.id
_entity.type
_entity.pdbx_description
1 polymer ?
#
loop_
_entity_poly.entity_id
_entity_poly.type
_entity_poly.pdbx_seq_one_letter_code
_entity_poly.pdbx_strand_id
1 'polypeptide(L)'
;PAVIMRSVFVAVLALALSTFPLLRTMKAPIAMNGKRLGEELAHMVKPGELVVAIAPEVGDPVAIYYSRARGWVFPPGGGDVEWSKFVEDDATAIAQLEDLRAQGADYFGTAKEAADNEDRRFIEHHDGVIDHLDKTATKLVDSDTLLVYRITRP
;
A
#
# COMPACT_ATOMS: atom_id res chain seq x y z
N PRO A 1 8.09 54.51 8.35
CA PRO A 1 8.39 53.64 9.52
C PRO A 1 7.28 52.61 9.83
N ALA A 2 6.05 53.03 10.12
CA ALA A 2 4.96 52.10 10.51
C ALA A 2 4.40 51.27 9.34
N VAL A 3 4.32 51.82 8.13
CA VAL A 3 3.79 51.10 6.95
C VAL A 3 4.73 49.96 6.54
N ILE A 4 6.03 50.21 6.49
CA ILE A 4 7.05 49.19 6.16
C ILE A 4 6.99 48.04 7.19
N MET A 5 6.88 48.37 8.49
CA MET A 5 6.77 47.36 9.55
C MET A 5 5.51 46.49 9.41
N ARG A 6 4.37 47.08 9.02
CA ARG A 6 3.13 46.34 8.75
C ARG A 6 3.26 45.44 7.52
N SER A 7 3.86 45.94 6.44
CA SER A 7 4.09 45.15 5.22
C SER A 7 5.01 43.96 5.48
N VAL A 8 6.08 44.14 6.25
CA VAL A 8 6.97 43.04 6.67
C VAL A 8 6.20 42.03 7.52
N PHE A 9 5.40 42.49 8.48
CA PHE A 9 4.62 41.59 9.33
C PHE A 9 3.61 40.76 8.53
N VAL A 10 2.90 41.37 7.58
CA VAL A 10 1.97 40.67 6.68
C VAL A 10 2.71 39.66 5.79
N ALA A 11 3.87 40.02 5.25
CA ALA A 11 4.66 39.11 4.42
C ALA A 11 5.17 37.89 5.20
N VAL A 12 5.69 38.12 6.42
CA VAL A 12 6.13 37.03 7.30
C VAL A 12 4.94 36.14 7.69
N LEU A 13 3.80 36.72 8.02
CA LEU A 13 2.60 35.96 8.38
C LEU A 13 2.09 35.12 7.19
N ALA A 14 2.07 35.69 5.99
CA ALA A 14 1.68 34.98 4.78
C ALA A 14 2.62 33.81 4.46
N LEU A 15 3.93 33.99 4.63
CA LEU A 15 4.92 32.92 4.45
C LEU A 15 4.77 31.83 5.51
N ALA A 16 4.56 32.20 6.78
CA ALA A 16 4.37 31.22 7.84
C ALA A 16 3.10 30.38 7.61
N LEU A 17 1.98 31.02 7.25
CA LEU A 17 0.71 30.34 7.03
C LEU A 17 0.71 29.47 5.76
N SER A 18 1.50 29.80 4.74
CA SER A 18 1.62 28.98 3.53
C SER A 18 2.61 27.81 3.69
N THR A 19 3.72 28.01 4.40
CA THR A 19 4.76 26.98 4.55
C THR A 19 4.45 25.95 5.63
N PHE A 20 3.76 26.34 6.71
CA PHE A 20 3.51 25.44 7.83
C PHE A 20 2.63 24.23 7.48
N PRO A 21 1.51 24.37 6.73
CA PRO A 21 0.73 23.22 6.26
C PRO A 21 1.54 22.33 5.32
N LEU A 22 2.32 22.93 4.41
CA LEU A 22 3.16 22.19 3.47
C LEU A 22 4.20 21.33 4.19
N LEU A 23 4.89 21.88 5.19
CA LEU A 23 5.84 21.14 6.01
C LEU A 23 5.19 19.97 6.76
N ARG A 24 3.92 20.12 7.17
CA ARG A 24 3.16 19.04 7.81
C ARG A 24 2.86 17.92 6.83
N THR A 25 2.45 18.23 5.60
CA THR A 25 2.19 17.25 4.55
C THR A 25 3.48 16.55 4.09
N MET A 26 4.57 17.28 3.91
CA MET A 26 5.88 16.70 3.54
C MET A 26 6.45 15.74 4.58
N LYS A 27 6.07 15.92 5.85
CA LYS A 27 6.47 15.05 6.97
C LYS A 27 5.44 13.97 7.28
N ALA A 28 4.30 13.96 6.58
CA ALA A 28 3.30 12.93 6.76
C ALA A 28 3.91 11.59 6.28
N PRO A 29 3.89 10.54 7.11
CA PRO A 29 4.55 9.26 6.80
C PRO A 29 3.71 8.41 5.82
N ILE A 30 3.26 9.01 4.71
CA ILE A 30 2.30 8.42 3.75
C ILE A 30 2.81 7.08 3.19
N ALA A 31 4.12 6.95 2.96
CA ALA A 31 4.74 5.74 2.44
C ALA A 31 5.44 4.86 3.51
N MET A 32 5.38 5.23 4.80
CA MET A 32 6.19 4.55 5.83
C MET A 32 5.82 3.08 5.97
N ASN A 33 4.53 2.77 5.94
CA ASN A 33 4.07 1.39 6.06
C ASN A 33 4.29 0.58 4.77
N GLY A 34 4.33 1.22 3.59
CA GLY A 34 4.74 0.56 2.35
C GLY A 34 6.21 0.11 2.41
N LYS A 35 7.10 0.98 2.91
CA LYS A 35 8.50 0.61 3.17
C LYS A 35 8.60 -0.50 4.21
N ARG A 36 7.90 -0.39 5.34
CA ARG A 36 7.90 -1.40 6.40
C ARG A 36 7.38 -2.74 5.92
N LEU A 37 6.30 -2.75 5.12
CA LEU A 37 5.77 -3.97 4.49
C LEU A 37 6.85 -4.64 3.63
N GLY A 38 7.56 -3.86 2.82
CA GLY A 38 8.67 -4.37 2.03
C GLY A 38 9.80 -4.93 2.91
N GLU A 39 10.20 -4.22 3.97
CA GLU A 39 11.22 -4.70 4.91
C GLU A 39 10.79 -6.00 5.63
N GLU A 40 9.53 -6.12 6.03
CA GLU A 40 8.97 -7.35 6.60
C GLU A 40 9.03 -8.51 5.58
N LEU A 41 8.58 -8.28 4.36
CA LEU A 41 8.66 -9.27 3.28
C LEU A 41 10.12 -9.70 3.02
N ALA A 42 11.08 -8.77 3.03
CA ALA A 42 12.49 -9.07 2.83
C ALA A 42 13.07 -10.05 3.86
N HIS A 43 12.54 -10.08 5.09
CA HIS A 43 12.97 -11.02 6.12
C HIS A 43 12.42 -12.44 5.92
N MET A 44 11.34 -12.59 5.16
CA MET A 44 10.60 -13.85 5.02
C MET A 44 10.83 -14.51 3.65
N VAL A 45 10.89 -13.70 2.60
CA VAL A 45 10.91 -14.15 1.20
C VAL A 45 12.27 -14.73 0.85
N LYS A 46 12.27 -15.92 0.25
CA LYS A 46 13.48 -16.57 -0.24
C LYS A 46 13.78 -16.15 -1.69
N PRO A 47 15.04 -16.26 -2.14
CA PRO A 47 15.39 -16.02 -3.54
C PRO A 47 14.52 -16.85 -4.50
N GLY A 48 13.90 -16.17 -5.46
CA GLY A 48 13.04 -16.79 -6.48
C GLY A 48 11.56 -16.89 -6.11
N GLU A 49 11.18 -16.59 -4.87
CA GLU A 49 9.78 -16.52 -4.46
C GLU A 49 9.16 -15.18 -4.89
N LEU A 50 7.84 -15.21 -5.17
CA LEU A 50 7.12 -14.07 -5.70
C LEU A 50 6.16 -13.47 -4.68
N VAL A 51 6.07 -12.14 -4.64
CA VAL A 51 5.20 -11.42 -3.71
C VAL A 51 4.04 -10.74 -4.43
N VAL A 52 2.91 -10.64 -3.75
CA VAL A 52 1.78 -9.78 -4.11
C VAL A 52 1.65 -8.75 -2.99
N ALA A 53 1.70 -7.47 -3.32
CA ALA A 53 1.76 -6.41 -2.30
C ALA A 53 0.77 -5.27 -2.57
N ILE A 54 0.16 -4.77 -1.49
CA ILE A 54 -0.62 -3.53 -1.48
C ILE A 54 0.04 -2.56 -0.50
N ALA A 55 0.69 -1.54 -1.04
CA ALA A 55 1.21 -0.42 -0.26
C ALA A 55 0.05 0.49 0.20
N PRO A 56 0.29 1.48 1.09
CA PRO A 56 -0.75 2.41 1.53
C PRO A 56 -1.49 3.10 0.37
N GLU A 57 -0.77 3.37 -0.72
CA GLU A 57 -1.33 3.80 -2.00
C GLU A 57 -1.38 2.61 -2.96
N VAL A 58 -2.58 2.29 -3.44
CA VAL A 58 -2.80 1.17 -4.36
C VAL A 58 -2.07 1.40 -5.68
N GLY A 59 -1.41 0.36 -6.17
CA GLY A 59 -0.58 0.43 -7.38
C GLY A 59 0.85 0.94 -7.15
N ASP A 60 1.19 1.43 -5.94
CA ASP A 60 2.57 1.79 -5.60
C ASP A 60 3.43 0.52 -5.38
N PRO A 61 4.48 0.30 -6.20
CA PRO A 61 5.36 -0.86 -6.07
C PRO A 61 6.37 -0.76 -4.91
N VAL A 62 6.29 0.26 -4.04
CA VAL A 62 7.26 0.51 -2.95
C VAL A 62 7.52 -0.72 -2.08
N ALA A 63 6.49 -1.48 -1.72
CA ALA A 63 6.66 -2.69 -0.90
C ALA A 63 7.45 -3.78 -1.64
N ILE A 64 7.19 -3.94 -2.95
CA ILE A 64 7.94 -4.87 -3.80
C ILE A 64 9.40 -4.43 -3.88
N TYR A 65 9.65 -3.15 -4.13
CA TYR A 65 10.99 -2.58 -4.20
C TYR A 65 11.79 -2.84 -2.91
N TYR A 66 11.22 -2.53 -1.74
CA TYR A 66 11.91 -2.70 -0.46
C TYR A 66 12.02 -4.18 -0.02
N SER A 67 11.13 -5.06 -0.50
CA SER A 67 11.25 -6.51 -0.30
C SER A 67 12.45 -7.13 -1.01
N ARG A 68 12.97 -6.46 -2.05
CA ARG A 68 13.98 -6.99 -2.99
C ARG A 68 13.56 -8.29 -3.67
N ALA A 69 12.26 -8.60 -3.63
CA ALA A 69 11.66 -9.71 -4.32
C ALA A 69 11.10 -9.26 -5.68
N ARG A 70 10.72 -10.25 -6.49
CA ARG A 70 9.89 -10.02 -7.69
C ARG A 70 8.44 -10.24 -7.32
N GLY A 71 7.52 -9.64 -8.06
CA GLY A 71 6.12 -9.73 -7.70
C GLY A 71 5.22 -8.78 -8.46
N TRP A 72 4.02 -8.61 -7.93
CA TRP A 72 2.98 -7.77 -8.46
C TRP A 72 2.42 -6.85 -7.38
N VAL A 73 2.01 -5.65 -7.79
CA VAL A 73 1.07 -4.86 -6.99
C VAL A 73 -0.30 -5.53 -7.04
N PHE A 74 -1.18 -5.20 -6.10
CA PHE A 74 -2.57 -5.67 -6.13
C PHE A 74 -3.55 -4.48 -6.02
N PRO A 75 -4.49 -4.33 -6.97
CA PRO A 75 -4.75 -5.20 -8.13
C PRO A 75 -3.57 -5.20 -9.13
N PRO A 76 -3.39 -6.27 -9.92
CA PRO A 76 -2.24 -6.39 -10.81
C PRO A 76 -2.22 -5.30 -11.87
N GLY A 77 -1.16 -4.48 -11.86
CA GLY A 77 -0.96 -3.40 -12.82
C GLY A 77 -0.24 -3.82 -14.11
N GLY A 78 -0.31 -2.96 -15.13
CA GLY A 78 0.31 -3.11 -16.45
C GLY A 78 -0.66 -2.87 -17.61
N GLY A 79 -0.15 -2.30 -18.71
CA GLY A 79 -0.94 -2.04 -19.93
C GLY A 79 -1.98 -0.93 -19.77
N ASP A 80 -3.19 -1.17 -20.27
CA ASP A 80 -4.33 -0.23 -20.25
C ASP A 80 -5.27 -0.45 -19.04
N VAL A 81 -4.86 -1.26 -18.06
CA VAL A 81 -5.70 -1.61 -16.91
C VAL A 81 -5.60 -0.51 -15.85
N GLU A 82 -6.72 -0.07 -15.30
CA GLU A 82 -6.71 0.83 -14.14
C GLU A 82 -6.32 0.04 -12.89
N TRP A 83 -5.12 0.32 -12.35
CA TRP A 83 -4.57 -0.37 -11.18
C TRP A 83 -4.44 0.52 -9.95
N SER A 84 -4.95 1.76 -10.02
CA SER A 84 -5.10 2.65 -8.85
C SER A 84 -6.48 2.53 -8.19
N LYS A 85 -7.38 1.72 -8.77
CA LYS A 85 -8.73 1.45 -8.27
C LYS A 85 -8.92 -0.03 -7.96
N PHE A 86 -9.53 -0.35 -6.82
CA PHE A 86 -9.93 -1.73 -6.53
C PHE A 86 -11.08 -2.19 -7.44
N VAL A 87 -11.14 -3.50 -7.69
CA VAL A 87 -12.31 -4.09 -8.33
C VAL A 87 -13.54 -3.96 -7.42
N GLU A 88 -14.73 -4.09 -8.00
CA GLU A 88 -15.95 -3.75 -7.28
C GLU A 88 -16.30 -4.74 -6.18
N ASP A 89 -15.96 -6.01 -6.37
CA ASP A 89 -16.42 -7.10 -5.51
C ASP A 89 -15.29 -8.09 -5.16
N ASP A 90 -15.52 -8.83 -4.08
CA ASP A 90 -14.59 -9.85 -3.57
C ASP A 90 -14.37 -11.01 -4.53
N ALA A 91 -15.41 -11.45 -5.25
CA ALA A 91 -15.25 -12.61 -6.12
C ALA A 91 -14.27 -12.29 -7.25
N THR A 92 -14.32 -11.08 -7.78
CA THR A 92 -13.36 -10.59 -8.78
C THR A 92 -11.96 -10.43 -8.17
N ALA A 93 -11.83 -9.87 -6.96
CA ALA A 93 -10.53 -9.72 -6.30
C ALA A 93 -9.89 -11.08 -5.96
N ILE A 94 -10.67 -12.03 -5.46
CA ILE A 94 -10.24 -13.40 -5.20
C ILE A 94 -9.79 -14.07 -6.50
N ALA A 95 -10.55 -13.91 -7.60
CA ALA A 95 -10.15 -14.48 -8.88
C ALA A 95 -8.81 -13.92 -9.38
N GLN A 96 -8.57 -12.61 -9.22
CA GLN A 96 -7.27 -11.99 -9.53
C GLN A 96 -6.14 -12.54 -8.65
N LEU A 97 -6.39 -12.70 -7.36
CA LEU A 97 -5.41 -13.27 -6.43
C LEU A 97 -5.09 -14.74 -6.77
N GLU A 98 -6.10 -15.52 -7.14
CA GLU A 98 -5.94 -16.92 -7.56
C GLU A 98 -5.20 -17.05 -8.89
N ASP A 99 -5.39 -16.13 -9.83
CA ASP A 99 -4.59 -16.08 -11.06
C ASP A 99 -3.12 -15.80 -10.74
N LEU A 100 -2.84 -14.83 -9.86
CA LEU A 100 -1.48 -14.56 -9.38
C LEU A 100 -0.88 -15.76 -8.63
N ARG A 101 -1.69 -16.47 -7.84
CA ARG A 101 -1.29 -17.73 -7.19
C ARG A 101 -0.93 -18.80 -8.21
N ALA A 102 -1.72 -18.96 -9.28
CA ALA A 102 -1.42 -19.88 -10.37
C ALA A 102 -0.13 -19.50 -11.13
N GLN A 103 0.18 -18.20 -11.21
CA GLN A 103 1.44 -17.68 -11.74
C GLN A 103 2.63 -17.84 -10.78
N GLY A 104 2.41 -18.36 -9.57
CA GLY A 104 3.47 -18.68 -8.60
C GLY A 104 3.66 -17.65 -7.48
N ALA A 105 2.67 -16.81 -7.19
CA ALA A 105 2.70 -15.98 -5.99
C ALA A 105 2.87 -16.84 -4.72
N ASP A 106 3.90 -16.52 -3.93
CA ASP A 106 4.26 -17.21 -2.70
C ASP A 106 3.81 -16.45 -1.45
N TYR A 107 3.66 -15.13 -1.56
CA TYR A 107 3.26 -14.26 -0.46
C TYR A 107 2.21 -13.25 -0.90
N PHE A 108 1.31 -12.93 0.02
CA PHE A 108 0.43 -11.77 -0.06
C PHE A 108 0.71 -10.85 1.13
N GLY A 109 0.89 -9.56 0.89
CA GLY A 109 1.11 -8.57 1.94
C GLY A 109 0.34 -7.28 1.68
N THR A 110 -0.24 -6.69 2.73
CA THR A 110 -0.95 -5.42 2.62
C THR A 110 -0.70 -4.53 3.84
N ALA A 111 -0.60 -3.22 3.61
CA ALA A 111 -0.77 -2.24 4.66
C ALA A 111 -2.27 -2.15 5.01
N LYS A 112 -2.63 -2.21 6.28
CA LYS A 112 -4.05 -2.24 6.71
C LYS A 112 -4.81 -0.96 6.37
N GLU A 113 -4.10 0.15 6.24
CA GLU A 113 -4.64 1.42 5.77
C GLU A 113 -4.61 1.60 4.25
N ALA A 114 -4.16 0.60 3.48
CA ALA A 114 -4.11 0.68 2.03
C ALA A 114 -5.47 1.03 1.44
N ALA A 115 -5.49 2.08 0.63
CA ALA A 115 -6.70 2.59 -0.01
C ALA A 115 -6.46 2.89 -1.49
N ASP A 116 -7.52 2.71 -2.27
CA ASP A 116 -7.53 3.06 -3.68
C ASP A 116 -7.82 4.56 -3.90
N ASN A 117 -7.84 4.99 -5.17
CA ASN A 117 -8.09 6.39 -5.54
C ASN A 117 -9.53 6.88 -5.26
N GLU A 118 -10.41 6.00 -4.76
CA GLU A 118 -11.76 6.32 -4.28
C GLU A 118 -11.85 6.27 -2.74
N ASP A 119 -10.71 6.27 -2.05
CA ASP A 119 -10.57 6.20 -0.60
C ASP A 119 -11.17 4.93 0.03
N ARG A 120 -11.37 3.86 -0.76
CA ARG A 120 -11.87 2.57 -0.25
C ARG A 120 -10.71 1.81 0.36
N ARG A 121 -10.79 1.43 1.64
CA ARG A 121 -9.74 0.63 2.29
C ARG A 121 -9.82 -0.82 1.91
N PHE A 122 -8.69 -1.43 1.54
CA PHE A 122 -8.64 -2.82 1.09
C PHE A 122 -9.27 -3.79 2.10
N ILE A 123 -8.89 -3.69 3.38
CA ILE A 123 -9.36 -4.62 4.42
C ILE A 123 -10.85 -4.50 4.74
N GLU A 124 -11.52 -3.42 4.29
CA GLU A 124 -12.95 -3.19 4.50
C GLU A 124 -13.74 -3.50 3.23
N HIS A 125 -13.26 -3.00 2.09
CA HIS A 125 -13.87 -3.21 0.79
C HIS A 125 -13.69 -4.65 0.29
N HIS A 126 -12.63 -5.32 0.75
CA HIS A 126 -12.29 -6.70 0.39
C HIS A 126 -12.10 -7.64 1.58
N ASP A 127 -13.00 -7.58 2.56
CA ASP A 127 -12.98 -8.49 3.71
C ASP A 127 -13.12 -9.97 3.28
N GLY A 128 -13.88 -10.27 2.22
CA GLY A 128 -13.97 -11.60 1.63
C GLY A 128 -12.64 -12.16 1.11
N VAL A 129 -11.72 -11.30 0.64
CA VAL A 129 -10.36 -11.73 0.25
C VAL A 129 -9.56 -12.16 1.49
N ILE A 130 -9.72 -11.45 2.61
CA ILE A 130 -9.07 -11.80 3.88
C ILE A 130 -9.60 -13.13 4.40
N ASP A 131 -10.93 -13.32 4.38
CA ASP A 131 -11.57 -14.59 4.74
C ASP A 131 -11.11 -15.76 3.86
N HIS A 132 -10.87 -15.51 2.57
CA HIS A 132 -10.34 -16.50 1.65
C HIS A 132 -8.89 -16.87 1.98
N LEU A 133 -8.04 -15.87 2.23
CA LEU A 133 -6.66 -16.08 2.65
C LEU A 133 -6.56 -16.80 4.01
N ASP A 134 -7.43 -16.50 4.97
CA ASP A 134 -7.50 -17.18 6.26
C ASP A 134 -7.82 -18.69 6.12
N LYS A 135 -8.51 -19.09 5.04
CA LYS A 135 -8.83 -20.50 4.75
C LYS A 135 -7.78 -21.21 3.91
N THR A 136 -7.05 -20.49 3.06
CA THR A 136 -6.22 -21.07 1.99
C THR A 136 -4.72 -20.81 2.15
N ALA A 137 -4.34 -19.88 3.00
CA ALA A 137 -2.97 -19.44 3.23
C ALA A 137 -2.60 -19.51 4.72
N THR A 138 -1.31 -19.35 5.02
CA THR A 138 -0.83 -19.25 6.40
C THR A 138 -0.56 -17.80 6.75
N LYS A 139 -1.30 -17.26 7.72
CA LYS A 139 -1.07 -15.90 8.27
C LYS A 139 0.27 -15.86 9.00
N LEU A 140 1.17 -14.97 8.57
CA LEU A 140 2.51 -14.81 9.14
C LEU A 140 2.63 -13.55 9.99
N VAL A 141 2.03 -12.45 9.55
CA VAL A 141 2.01 -11.17 10.28
C VAL A 141 0.59 -10.66 10.32
N ASP A 142 0.15 -10.27 11.51
CA ASP A 142 -1.10 -9.55 11.74
C ASP A 142 -0.85 -8.53 12.86
N SER A 143 -0.44 -7.34 12.45
CA SER A 143 -0.13 -6.22 13.35
C SER A 143 -1.16 -5.12 13.18
N ASP A 144 -1.06 -4.05 13.96
CA ASP A 144 -1.97 -2.90 13.81
C ASP A 144 -1.90 -2.24 12.43
N THR A 145 -0.77 -2.38 11.72
CA THR A 145 -0.50 -1.69 10.45
C THR A 145 -0.32 -2.60 9.25
N LEU A 146 0.09 -3.86 9.44
CA LEU A 146 0.46 -4.76 8.36
C LEU A 146 -0.23 -6.11 8.50
N LEU A 147 -0.53 -6.74 7.37
CA LEU A 147 -1.05 -8.08 7.26
C LEU A 147 -0.28 -8.84 6.17
N VAL A 148 0.29 -10.01 6.50
CA VAL A 148 1.09 -10.82 5.58
C VAL A 148 0.71 -12.29 5.68
N TYR A 149 0.55 -12.94 4.54
CA TYR A 149 0.27 -14.36 4.37
C TYR A 149 1.34 -15.04 3.52
N ARG A 150 1.64 -16.29 3.86
CA ARG A 150 2.28 -17.25 2.96
C ARG A 150 1.19 -17.99 2.19
N ILE A 151 1.19 -17.84 0.88
CA ILE A 151 0.24 -18.50 0.00
C ILE A 151 0.62 -19.97 -0.15
N THR A 152 -0.35 -20.86 0.03
CA THR A 152 -0.17 -22.29 -0.22
C THR A 152 -0.22 -22.55 -1.73
N ARG A 153 0.85 -23.12 -2.28
CA ARG A 153 0.86 -23.52 -3.68
C ARG A 153 -0.19 -24.64 -3.90
N PRO A 154 -0.89 -24.64 -5.06
CA PRO A 154 -1.84 -25.70 -5.38
C PRO A 154 -1.16 -27.07 -5.50
#